data_AF-A0A4Y8KYC6-F1
#
_entry.id   AF-A0A4Y8KYC6-F1
#
_cell.length_a   1.000
_cell.length_b   1.000
_cell.length_c   1.000
_cell.angle_alpha   90.00
_cell.angle_beta   90.00
_cell.angle_gamma   90.00
#
_symmetry.space_group_name_H-M   'P 1'
#
loop_
_entity.id
_entity.type
_entity.pdbx_description
1 polymer ?
#
loop_
_entity_poly.entity_id
_entity_poly.type
_entity_poly.pdbx_seq_one_letter_code
_entity_poly.pdbx_strand_id
1 'polypeptide(L)'
;MRTYPAIFVLLVIFVVFGGRLQAAEISFGSHEKLIKLHDLPQNGIYLSTDGRHYDIGLKYTTYDFFIIPIFIEDDGEIVGYINDSDYELLTSEGIDSILKENNIPDIDSLTVIPAWDRWGGRLCLSAGILIILLIILSRKRSKFLKDNELEL
;
A
#
# COMPACT_ATOMS: atom_id res chain seq x y z
N MET A 1 35.10 -6.90 -21.86
CA MET A 1 34.14 -7.01 -20.72
C MET A 1 32.98 -6.05 -20.97
N ARG A 2 31.78 -6.56 -21.21
CA ARG A 2 30.59 -5.75 -21.45
C ARG A 2 30.01 -5.36 -20.10
N THR A 3 30.30 -4.14 -19.63
CA THR A 3 29.74 -3.62 -18.39
C THR A 3 28.25 -3.44 -18.57
N TYR A 4 27.44 -4.05 -17.71
CA TYR A 4 25.98 -3.85 -17.64
C TYR A 4 25.65 -2.97 -16.44
N PRO A 5 26.01 -1.67 -16.46
CA PRO A 5 25.76 -0.77 -15.33
C PRO A 5 24.26 -0.69 -15.00
N ALA A 6 23.39 -0.86 -16.01
CA ALA A 6 21.95 -0.93 -15.83
C ALA A 6 21.49 -2.11 -14.95
N ILE A 7 22.12 -3.28 -15.05
CA ILE A 7 21.75 -4.46 -14.23
C ILE A 7 22.19 -4.23 -12.78
N PHE A 8 23.37 -3.65 -12.58
CA PHE A 8 23.88 -3.34 -11.24
C PHE A 8 23.02 -2.28 -10.54
N VAL A 9 22.61 -1.22 -11.24
CA VAL A 9 21.70 -0.20 -10.69
C VAL A 9 20.34 -0.80 -10.32
N LEU A 10 19.79 -1.67 -11.18
CA LEU A 10 18.50 -2.31 -10.92
C LEU A 10 18.56 -3.28 -9.73
N LEU A 11 19.69 -3.97 -9.54
CA LEU A 11 19.94 -4.83 -8.39
C LEU A 11 20.11 -4.04 -7.09
N VAL A 12 20.80 -2.89 -7.13
CA VAL A 12 20.93 -1.99 -5.98
C VAL A 12 19.57 -1.41 -5.58
N ILE A 13 18.73 -1.02 -6.53
CA ILE A 13 17.35 -0.58 -6.25
C ILE A 13 16.55 -1.71 -5.60
N PHE A 14 16.62 -2.94 -6.13
CA PHE A 14 15.88 -4.07 -5.56
C PHE A 14 16.31 -4.40 -4.11
N VAL A 15 17.61 -4.28 -3.80
CA VAL A 15 18.14 -4.53 -2.45
C VAL A 15 17.78 -3.40 -1.48
N VAL A 16 17.82 -2.14 -1.92
CA VAL A 16 17.49 -0.97 -1.08
C VAL A 16 15.98 -0.90 -0.78
N PHE A 17 15.13 -1.30 -1.73
CA PHE A 17 13.68 -1.32 -1.57
C PHE A 17 13.10 -2.66 -1.06
N GLY A 18 13.88 -3.75 -1.06
CA GLY A 18 13.44 -5.08 -0.62
C GLY A 18 13.32 -5.28 0.90
N GLY A 19 13.49 -4.21 1.69
CA GLY A 19 13.46 -4.27 3.14
C GLY A 19 12.05 -4.20 3.72
N ARG A 20 11.62 -5.33 4.30
CA ARG A 20 10.43 -5.57 5.15
C ARG A 20 9.17 -6.06 4.43
N LEU A 21 9.28 -7.25 3.82
CA LEU A 21 8.16 -8.17 3.69
C LEU A 21 7.82 -8.71 5.10
N GLN A 22 7.10 -7.93 5.92
CA GLN A 22 6.32 -8.53 7.01
C GLN A 22 5.26 -9.40 6.34
N ALA A 23 5.12 -10.65 6.80
CA ALA A 23 4.25 -11.71 6.30
C ALA A 23 3.11 -11.17 5.42
N ALA A 24 3.35 -11.06 4.12
CA ALA A 24 2.33 -10.61 3.18
C ALA A 24 1.32 -11.74 3.08
N GLU A 25 0.14 -11.54 3.64
CA GLU A 25 -0.96 -12.45 3.47
C GLU A 25 -1.34 -12.47 1.98
N ILE A 26 -1.38 -13.67 1.39
CA ILE A 26 -1.67 -13.81 -0.04
C ILE A 26 -3.18 -13.63 -0.19
N SER A 27 -3.59 -12.40 -0.51
CA SER A 27 -4.98 -12.03 -0.78
C SER A 27 -5.33 -12.15 -2.27
N PHE A 28 -6.56 -12.60 -2.52
CA PHE A 28 -7.18 -12.63 -3.84
C PHE A 28 -8.62 -12.15 -3.73
N GLY A 29 -8.96 -11.08 -4.44
CA GLY A 29 -10.28 -10.46 -4.42
C GLY A 29 -10.39 -9.35 -3.38
N SER A 30 -11.63 -9.00 -3.04
CA SER A 30 -11.94 -7.95 -2.07
C SER A 30 -11.54 -8.38 -0.66
N HIS A 31 -10.77 -7.52 0.02
CA HIS A 31 -10.25 -7.77 1.35
C HIS A 31 -10.43 -6.51 2.21
N GLU A 32 -11.00 -6.69 3.40
CA GLU A 32 -11.13 -5.62 4.39
C GLU A 32 -9.78 -5.41 5.08
N LYS A 33 -9.33 -4.17 5.20
CA LYS A 33 -8.12 -3.79 5.92
C LYS A 33 -8.49 -2.84 7.04
N LEU A 34 -7.90 -3.10 8.21
CA LEU A 34 -7.98 -2.25 9.38
C LEU A 34 -6.58 -1.71 9.68
N ILE A 35 -6.48 -0.39 9.75
CA ILE A 35 -5.24 0.28 10.12
C ILE A 35 -5.47 1.16 11.34
N LYS A 36 -4.49 1.13 12.25
CA LYS A 36 -4.43 2.05 13.37
C LYS A 36 -3.89 3.40 12.90
N LEU A 37 -4.63 4.47 13.13
CA LEU A 37 -4.26 5.83 12.73
C LEU A 37 -3.69 6.65 13.88
N HIS A 38 -4.30 6.56 15.07
CA HIS A 38 -3.92 7.38 16.21
C HIS A 38 -4.18 6.68 17.54
N ASP A 39 -3.20 6.75 18.44
CA ASP A 39 -3.33 6.26 19.82
C ASP A 39 -4.20 7.22 20.64
N LEU A 40 -5.21 6.70 21.31
CA LEU A 40 -6.02 7.45 22.26
C LEU A 40 -5.46 7.31 23.68
N PRO A 41 -5.67 8.31 24.57
CA PRO A 41 -5.21 8.21 25.94
C PRO A 41 -5.93 7.09 26.69
N GLN A 42 -5.16 6.25 27.39
CA GLN A 42 -5.67 5.10 28.16
C GLN A 42 -6.23 5.53 29.51
N ASN A 43 -7.25 6.39 29.49
CA ASN A 43 -7.93 6.92 30.68
C ASN A 43 -9.25 6.17 31.00
N GLY A 44 -9.54 5.08 30.28
CA GLY A 44 -10.75 4.26 30.48
C GLY A 44 -12.03 4.85 29.90
N ILE A 45 -11.96 5.96 29.15
CA ILE A 45 -13.12 6.57 28.49
C ILE A 45 -13.39 5.89 27.13
N TYR A 46 -12.34 5.51 26.41
CA TYR A 46 -12.43 4.85 25.11
C TYR A 46 -12.44 3.34 25.27
N LEU A 47 -13.61 2.81 25.62
CA LEU A 47 -13.86 1.39 25.78
C LEU A 47 -14.94 0.93 24.81
N SER A 48 -14.65 -0.19 24.15
CA SER A 48 -15.58 -0.98 23.34
C SER A 48 -16.72 -1.52 24.22
N THR A 49 -17.82 -1.93 23.59
CA THR A 49 -18.94 -2.62 24.27
C THR A 49 -18.45 -3.84 25.08
N ASP A 50 -17.34 -4.47 24.66
CA ASP A 50 -16.72 -5.61 25.36
C ASP A 50 -15.75 -5.20 26.49
N GLY A 51 -15.59 -3.91 26.78
CA GLY A 51 -14.65 -3.39 27.77
C GLY A 51 -13.18 -3.38 27.32
N ARG A 52 -12.92 -3.55 26.01
CA ARG A 52 -11.58 -3.45 25.42
C ARG A 52 -11.28 -2.00 25.05
N HIS A 53 -10.03 -1.56 25.21
CA HIS A 53 -9.64 -0.24 24.74
C HIS A 53 -9.61 -0.23 23.21
N TYR A 54 -10.08 0.87 22.62
CA TYR A 54 -9.92 1.12 21.20
C TYR A 54 -9.20 2.44 20.96
N ASP A 55 -8.51 2.49 19.83
CA ASP A 55 -7.81 3.64 19.29
C ASP A 55 -8.54 4.14 18.04
N ILE A 56 -8.08 5.22 17.41
CA ILE A 56 -8.67 5.65 16.13
C ILE A 56 -8.08 4.79 15.02
N GLY A 57 -8.96 4.16 14.25
CA GLY A 57 -8.61 3.39 13.06
C GLY A 57 -9.35 3.81 11.80
N LEU A 58 -8.84 3.30 10.68
CA LEU A 58 -9.51 3.36 9.38
C LEU A 58 -9.75 1.94 8.90
N LYS A 59 -11.00 1.67 8.51
CA LYS A 59 -11.43 0.44 7.87
C LYS A 59 -11.70 0.74 6.40
N TYR A 60 -11.09 0.01 5.49
CA TYR A 60 -11.32 0.18 4.05
C TYR A 60 -11.16 -1.14 3.32
N THR A 61 -11.78 -1.26 2.15
CA THR A 61 -11.75 -2.48 1.33
C THR A 61 -10.83 -2.29 0.13
N THR A 62 -9.90 -3.21 -0.07
CA THR A 62 -9.05 -3.24 -1.27
C THR A 62 -9.32 -4.48 -2.11
N TYR A 63 -9.30 -4.33 -3.43
CA TYR A 63 -9.28 -5.46 -4.34
C TYR A 63 -7.84 -5.84 -4.65
N ASP A 64 -7.42 -6.99 -4.13
CA ASP A 64 -6.04 -7.45 -4.21
C ASP A 64 -5.90 -8.60 -5.23
N PHE A 65 -4.79 -8.58 -5.96
CA PHE A 65 -4.36 -9.70 -6.79
C PHE A 65 -2.94 -10.10 -6.39
N PHE A 66 -2.81 -11.22 -5.67
CA PHE A 66 -1.52 -11.80 -5.29
C PHE A 66 -0.60 -10.78 -4.60
N ILE A 67 -1.08 -10.16 -3.50
CA ILE A 67 -0.40 -9.13 -2.68
C ILE A 67 -0.43 -7.71 -3.27
N ILE A 68 -0.81 -7.55 -4.54
CA ILE A 68 -0.85 -6.25 -5.20
C ILE A 68 -2.28 -5.67 -5.07
N PRO A 69 -2.45 -4.56 -4.34
CA PRO A 69 -3.72 -3.83 -4.30
C PRO A 69 -3.91 -3.14 -5.66
N ILE A 70 -4.97 -3.53 -6.37
CA ILE A 70 -5.27 -3.03 -7.72
C ILE A 70 -6.05 -1.72 -7.63
N PHE A 71 -7.06 -1.69 -6.76
CA PHE A 71 -7.85 -0.51 -6.45
C PHE A 71 -8.47 -0.63 -5.05
N ILE A 72 -8.86 0.51 -4.50
CA ILE A 72 -9.61 0.62 -3.26
C ILE A 72 -11.09 0.70 -3.64
N GLU A 73 -11.94 -0.10 -3.01
CA GLU A 73 -13.37 -0.20 -3.33
C GLU A 73 -14.21 0.88 -2.65
N ASP A 74 -13.78 1.34 -1.47
CA ASP A 74 -14.47 2.35 -0.67
C ASP A 74 -13.55 3.53 -0.30
N ASP A 75 -14.13 4.62 0.20
CA ASP A 75 -13.37 5.81 0.61
C ASP A 75 -12.74 5.66 2.01
N GLY A 76 -12.96 4.52 2.68
CA GLY A 76 -12.58 4.25 4.05
C GLY A 76 -13.53 4.85 5.10
N GLU A 77 -13.71 4.13 6.20
CA GLU A 77 -14.59 4.47 7.32
C GLU A 77 -13.76 4.56 8.61
N ILE A 78 -13.93 5.63 9.39
CA ILE A 78 -13.27 5.75 10.69
C ILE A 78 -14.00 4.88 11.71
N VAL A 79 -13.22 4.07 12.42
CA VAL A 79 -13.70 3.11 13.41
C VAL A 79 -12.84 3.15 14.68
N GLY A 80 -13.35 2.58 15.76
CA GLY A 80 -12.55 2.28 16.95
C GLY A 80 -11.71 1.05 16.69
N TYR A 81 -10.40 1.22 16.46
CA TYR A 81 -9.45 0.13 16.25
C TYR A 81 -9.14 -0.59 17.55
N ILE A 82 -9.42 -1.89 17.62
CA ILE A 82 -9.05 -2.73 18.77
C ILE A 82 -7.83 -3.57 18.41
N ASN A 83 -7.88 -4.26 17.27
CA ASN A 83 -6.78 -5.04 16.70
C ASN A 83 -6.99 -5.19 15.18
N ASP A 84 -6.10 -5.92 14.50
CA ASP A 84 -6.12 -6.09 13.03
C ASP A 84 -7.36 -6.85 12.51
N SER A 85 -8.18 -7.43 13.39
CA SER A 85 -9.39 -8.19 13.03
C SER A 85 -10.67 -7.67 13.68
N ASP A 86 -10.57 -6.81 14.69
CA ASP A 86 -11.68 -6.34 15.51
C ASP A 86 -11.75 -4.81 15.56
N TYR A 87 -12.97 -4.29 15.46
CA TYR A 87 -13.26 -2.87 15.55
C TYR A 87 -14.61 -2.58 16.21
N GLU A 88 -14.77 -1.36 16.70
CA GLU A 88 -16.04 -0.78 17.14
C GLU A 88 -16.52 0.23 16.09
N LEU A 89 -17.80 0.16 15.70
CA LEU A 89 -18.40 1.18 14.86
C LEU A 89 -18.64 2.46 15.68
N LEU A 90 -18.14 3.59 15.17
CA LEU A 90 -18.33 4.89 15.81
C LEU A 90 -19.39 5.68 15.03
N THR A 91 -20.26 6.39 15.76
CA THR A 91 -21.18 7.34 15.14
C THR A 91 -20.44 8.62 14.76
N SER A 92 -20.94 9.35 13.75
CA SER A 92 -20.33 10.63 13.34
C SER A 92 -20.18 11.62 14.50
N GLU A 93 -21.20 11.73 15.36
CA GLU A 93 -21.13 12.58 16.57
C GLU A 93 -20.06 12.12 17.58
N GLY A 94 -19.87 10.79 17.70
CA GLY A 94 -18.82 10.21 18.55
C GLY A 94 -17.43 10.52 18.02
N ILE A 95 -17.23 10.41 16.70
CA ILE A 95 -15.97 10.75 16.03
C ILE A 95 -15.62 12.22 16.26
N ASP A 96 -16.56 13.14 16.00
CA ASP A 96 -16.33 14.58 16.19
C ASP A 96 -15.98 14.93 17.64
N SER A 97 -16.61 14.25 18.60
CA SER A 97 -16.33 14.43 20.03
C SER A 97 -14.91 13.97 20.39
N ILE A 98 -14.49 12.81 19.90
CA ILE A 98 -13.14 12.27 20.12
C ILE A 98 -12.08 13.19 19.50
N LEU A 99 -12.28 13.64 18.26
CA LEU A 99 -11.35 14.54 17.58
C LEU A 99 -11.18 15.86 18.34
N LYS A 100 -12.29 16.44 18.81
CA LYS A 100 -12.28 17.69 19.57
C LYS A 100 -11.63 17.55 20.94
N GLU A 101 -11.92 16.47 21.67
CA GLU A 101 -11.36 16.21 23.00
C GLU A 101 -9.83 15.99 22.95
N ASN A 102 -9.35 15.32 21.89
CA ASN A 102 -7.94 15.02 21.71
C ASN A 102 -7.18 16.10 20.91
N ASN A 103 -7.83 17.23 20.60
CA ASN A 103 -7.27 18.34 19.80
C ASN A 103 -6.71 17.89 18.44
N ILE A 104 -7.38 16.93 17.79
CA ILE A 104 -6.98 16.45 16.47
C ILE A 104 -7.60 17.37 15.41
N PRO A 105 -6.78 18.04 14.58
CA PRO A 105 -7.23 19.20 13.80
C PRO A 105 -8.15 18.86 12.62
N ASP A 106 -8.05 17.66 12.03
CA ASP A 106 -8.94 17.28 10.92
C ASP A 106 -9.02 15.76 10.71
N ILE A 107 -10.19 15.29 10.30
CA ILE A 107 -10.46 13.88 9.99
C ILE A 107 -9.72 13.44 8.73
N ASP A 108 -9.59 14.35 7.75
CA ASP A 108 -8.89 14.11 6.49
C ASP A 108 -7.37 14.00 6.68
N SER A 109 -6.85 14.56 7.77
CA SER A 109 -5.43 14.41 8.12
C SER A 109 -5.11 13.02 8.68
N LEU A 110 -6.13 12.33 9.20
CA LEU A 110 -6.03 11.02 9.80
C LEU A 110 -6.23 9.89 8.78
N THR A 111 -7.02 10.08 7.72
CA THR A 111 -7.34 9.08 6.68
C THR A 111 -6.16 8.83 5.73
N VAL A 112 -5.01 8.48 6.28
CA VAL A 112 -3.79 8.19 5.53
C VAL A 112 -3.76 6.71 5.16
N ILE A 113 -4.38 6.40 4.01
CA ILE A 113 -4.24 5.08 3.39
C ILE A 113 -2.75 4.84 3.05
N PRO A 114 -2.17 3.68 3.41
CA PRO A 114 -0.79 3.33 3.09
C PRO A 114 -0.45 3.54 1.62
N ALA A 115 0.77 4.03 1.36
CA ALA A 115 1.21 4.35 0.01
C ALA A 115 1.19 3.11 -0.92
N TRP A 116 1.44 1.91 -0.39
CA TRP A 116 1.35 0.66 -1.16
C TRP A 116 -0.07 0.39 -1.64
N ASP A 117 -1.07 0.55 -0.79
CA ASP A 117 -2.47 0.35 -1.18
C ASP A 117 -2.94 1.39 -2.21
N ARG A 118 -2.41 2.61 -2.12
CA ARG A 118 -2.73 3.69 -3.07
C ARG A 118 -2.01 3.57 -4.42
N TRP A 119 -0.76 3.09 -4.44
CA TRP A 119 0.11 3.17 -5.63
C TRP A 119 0.66 1.84 -6.11
N GLY A 120 0.56 0.76 -5.32
CA GLY A 120 1.17 -0.55 -5.59
C GLY A 120 0.81 -1.10 -6.96
N GLY A 121 -0.49 -1.20 -7.26
CA GLY A 121 -0.97 -1.63 -8.58
C GLY A 121 -0.44 -0.79 -9.75
N ARG A 122 -0.40 0.54 -9.59
CA ARG A 122 0.11 1.46 -10.63
C ARG A 122 1.61 1.28 -10.87
N LEU A 123 2.38 1.10 -9.80
CA LEU A 123 3.82 0.83 -9.88
C LEU A 123 4.08 -0.49 -10.59
N CYS A 124 3.37 -1.56 -10.21
CA CYS A 124 3.49 -2.87 -10.86
C CYS A 124 3.15 -2.83 -12.35
N LEU A 125 2.07 -2.14 -12.74
CA LEU A 125 1.72 -1.96 -14.15
C LEU A 125 2.80 -1.18 -14.92
N SER A 126 3.29 -0.08 -14.35
CA SER A 126 4.34 0.73 -14.97
C SER A 126 5.64 -0.05 -15.18
N ALA A 127 6.04 -0.86 -14.20
CA ALA A 127 7.21 -1.72 -14.28
C ALA A 127 7.04 -2.80 -15.37
N GLY A 128 5.86 -3.42 -15.46
CA GLY A 128 5.54 -4.38 -16.52
C GLY A 128 5.66 -3.79 -17.92
N ILE A 129 5.11 -2.58 -18.14
CA ILE A 129 5.20 -1.86 -19.42
C ILE A 129 6.67 -1.55 -19.76
N LEU A 130 7.44 -1.07 -18.79
CA LEU A 130 8.86 -0.75 -18.99
C LEU A 130 9.67 -1.98 -19.42
N ILE A 131 9.43 -3.13 -18.78
CA ILE A 131 10.09 -4.39 -19.13
C ILE A 131 9.77 -4.79 -20.57
N ILE A 132 8.50 -4.71 -20.99
CA ILE A 132 8.08 -5.04 -22.36
C ILE A 132 8.77 -4.13 -23.38
N LEU A 133 8.86 -2.83 -23.11
CA LEU A 133 9.56 -1.88 -23.98
C LEU A 133 11.06 -2.20 -24.09
N LEU A 134 11.72 -2.53 -22.98
CA LEU A 134 13.13 -2.94 -23.00
C LEU A 134 13.35 -4.23 -23.80
N ILE A 135 12.43 -5.20 -23.72
CA ILE A 135 12.48 -6.41 -24.54
C ILE A 135 12.35 -6.07 -26.04
N ILE A 136 11.41 -5.21 -26.42
CA ILE A 136 11.25 -4.80 -27.82
C ILE A 136 12.50 -4.07 -28.34
N LEU A 137 13.02 -3.11 -27.56
CA LEU A 137 14.22 -2.34 -27.93
C LEU A 137 15.46 -3.21 -28.02
N SER A 138 15.66 -4.14 -27.08
CA SER A 138 16.79 -5.08 -27.12
C SER A 138 16.72 -6.01 -28.33
N ARG A 139 15.53 -6.50 -28.70
CA ARG A 139 15.32 -7.29 -29.93
C ARG A 139 15.62 -6.48 -31.18
N LYS A 140 15.13 -5.23 -31.27
CA LYS A 140 15.39 -4.34 -32.41
C LYS A 140 16.89 -4.03 -32.55
N ARG A 141 17.57 -3.75 -31.44
CA ARG A 141 19.03 -3.54 -31.40
C ARG A 141 19.80 -4.77 -31.85
N SER A 142 19.42 -5.95 -31.39
CA SER A 142 20.04 -7.22 -31.79
C SER A 142 19.91 -7.45 -33.31
N LYS A 143 18.72 -7.21 -33.86
CA LYS A 143 18.49 -7.32 -35.31
C LYS A 143 19.35 -6.32 -36.11
N PHE A 144 19.36 -5.04 -35.69
CA PHE A 144 20.18 -4.01 -36.34
C PHE A 144 21.68 -4.34 -36.34
N LEU A 145 22.21 -4.90 -35.25
CA LEU A 145 23.61 -5.33 -35.20
C LEU A 145 23.89 -6.49 -36.16
N LYS A 146 22.97 -7.47 -36.22
CA LYS A 146 23.11 -8.63 -37.12
C LYS A 146 23.04 -8.24 -38.60
N ASP A 147 22.18 -7.28 -38.95
CA ASP A 147 22.03 -6.81 -40.33
C ASP A 147 23.28 -6.04 -40.79
N ASN A 148 23.96 -5.28 -39.91
CA ASN A 148 25.19 -4.54 -40.25
C ASN A 148 26.49 -5.39 -40.20
N GLU A 149 26.51 -6.51 -39.45
CA GLU A 149 27.65 -7.45 -39.50
C GLU A 149 27.68 -8.28 -40.78
N LEU A 150 26.57 -8.35 -41.54
CA LEU A 150 26.48 -9.06 -42.82
C LEU A 150 26.88 -8.20 -44.04
N GLU A 151 27.09 -6.89 -43.85
CA GLU A 151 27.53 -5.96 -44.90
C GLU A 151 29.06 -5.71 -44.91
N LEU A 152 29.81 -6.37 -44.02
CA LEU A 152 31.28 -6.33 -43.90
C LEU A 152 31.91 -7.65 -44.37
#